data_AF-A0A1J4QGD8-F1
#
_entry.id   AF-A0A1J4QGD8-F1
#
_cell.length_a   1.000
_cell.length_b   1.000
_cell.length_c   1.000
_cell.angle_alpha   90.00
_cell.angle_beta   90.00
_cell.angle_gamma   90.00
#
_symmetry.space_group_name_H-M   'P 1'
#
loop_
_entity.id
_entity.type
_entity.pdbx_description
1 polymer ?
#
loop_
_entity_poly.entity_id
_entity_poly.type
_entity_poly.pdbx_seq_one_letter_code
_entity_poly.pdbx_strand_id
1 'polypeptide(L)'
;MLTNDDDLSLVSSMLQLAHTFHHPVVAQGVESVELGAMLGSLGCRFAQGHGIAVPMPAAQVPAWVRRWHEQGLWADLQSRFGAD
;
A
#
# COMPACT_ATOMS: atom_id res chain seq x y z
N MET A 1 6.30 -11.37 -3.80
CA MET A 1 6.23 -10.04 -4.43
C MET A 1 7.51 -9.25 -4.18
N LEU A 2 8.08 -9.29 -2.96
CA LEU A 2 9.39 -8.69 -2.66
C LEU A 2 10.23 -9.71 -1.88
N THR A 3 10.70 -10.75 -2.55
CA THR A 3 11.33 -11.92 -1.92
C THR A 3 12.82 -12.05 -2.19
N ASN A 4 13.37 -11.26 -3.12
CA ASN A 4 14.79 -11.20 -3.46
C ASN A 4 15.17 -9.81 -4.02
N ASP A 5 16.45 -9.62 -4.32
CA ASP A 5 16.99 -8.35 -4.83
C ASP A 5 16.50 -8.00 -6.24
N ASP A 6 16.21 -8.99 -7.08
CA ASP A 6 15.69 -8.78 -8.43
C ASP A 6 14.24 -8.23 -8.38
N ASP A 7 13.40 -8.79 -7.51
CA ASP A 7 12.04 -8.30 -7.25
C ASP A 7 12.05 -6.84 -6.79
N LEU A 8 12.95 -6.51 -5.86
CA LEU A 8 13.13 -5.16 -5.33
C LEU A 8 13.61 -4.19 -6.41
N SER A 9 14.57 -4.61 -7.23
CA SER A 9 15.12 -3.81 -8.34
C SER A 9 14.07 -3.54 -9.41
N LEU A 10 13.25 -4.53 -9.73
CA LEU A 10 12.15 -4.39 -10.70
C LEU A 10 11.09 -3.42 -10.19
N VAL A 11 10.60 -3.62 -8.97
CA VAL A 11 9.54 -2.78 -8.38
C VAL A 11 10.02 -1.34 -8.20
N SER A 12 11.24 -1.12 -7.70
CA SER A 12 11.81 0.23 -7.55
C SER A 12 11.97 0.94 -8.90
N SER A 13 12.45 0.23 -9.93
CA SER A 13 12.57 0.79 -11.29
C SER A 13 11.22 1.20 -11.88
N MET A 14 10.18 0.38 -11.68
CA MET A 14 8.82 0.69 -12.14
C MET A 14 8.23 1.90 -11.40
N LEU A 15 8.42 1.98 -10.09
CA LEU A 15 7.96 3.12 -9.28
C LEU A 15 8.67 4.41 -9.71
N GLN A 16 9.98 4.36 -9.92
CA GLN A 16 10.75 5.51 -10.39
C GLN A 16 10.30 6.00 -11.77
N LEU A 17 10.02 5.06 -12.69
CA LEU A 17 9.48 5.39 -14.00
C LEU A 17 8.12 6.08 -13.88
N ALA A 18 7.20 5.52 -13.10
CA ALA A 18 5.87 6.09 -12.90
C ALA A 18 5.93 7.49 -12.24
N HIS A 19 6.80 7.68 -11.25
CA HIS A 19 7.01 8.97 -10.60
C HIS A 19 7.55 10.03 -11.58
N THR A 20 8.45 9.64 -12.48
CA THR A 20 8.99 10.53 -13.54
C THR A 20 7.87 11.06 -14.45
N PHE A 21 6.84 10.25 -14.69
CA PHE A 21 5.67 10.64 -15.48
C PHE A 21 4.49 11.15 -14.64
N HIS A 22 4.69 11.38 -13.34
CA HIS A 22 3.64 11.79 -12.41
C HIS A 22 2.41 10.85 -12.44
N HIS A 23 2.64 9.56 -12.69
CA HIS A 23 1.57 8.57 -12.75
C HIS A 23 1.41 7.87 -11.39
N PRO A 24 0.22 7.86 -10.78
CA PRO A 24 -0.01 7.17 -9.53
C PRO A 24 0.06 5.65 -9.74
N VAL A 25 0.74 4.95 -8.83
CA VAL A 25 0.86 3.48 -8.84
C VAL A 25 0.03 2.91 -7.70
N VAL A 26 -0.74 1.86 -8.01
CA VAL A 26 -1.45 1.04 -7.02
C VAL A 26 -0.80 -0.33 -6.95
N ALA A 27 -0.20 -0.67 -5.79
CA ALA A 27 0.25 -2.03 -5.54
C ALA A 27 -0.95 -2.93 -5.22
N GLN A 28 -1.22 -3.91 -6.08
CA GLN A 28 -2.28 -4.91 -5.86
C GLN A 28 -1.71 -6.18 -5.22
N GLY A 29 -2.55 -6.89 -4.45
CA GLY A 29 -2.15 -8.11 -3.76
C GLY A 29 -1.39 -7.85 -2.45
N VAL A 30 -1.63 -6.72 -1.79
CA VAL A 30 -1.02 -6.44 -0.48
C VAL A 30 -1.74 -7.24 0.61
N GLU A 31 -1.14 -8.37 0.98
CA GLU A 31 -1.72 -9.34 1.91
C GLU A 31 -1.34 -9.11 3.38
N SER A 32 -0.35 -8.26 3.65
CA SER A 32 0.09 -7.94 5.00
C SER A 32 0.52 -6.48 5.18
N VAL A 33 0.60 -6.06 6.44
CA VAL A 33 1.02 -4.72 6.85
C VAL A 33 2.50 -4.51 6.57
N GLU A 34 3.31 -5.55 6.75
CA GLU A 34 4.75 -5.55 6.49
C GLU A 34 5.05 -5.36 5.00
N LEU A 35 4.29 -6.04 4.12
CA LEU A 35 4.41 -5.84 2.68
C LEU A 35 3.98 -4.41 2.29
N GLY A 36 2.92 -3.88 2.91
CA GLY A 36 2.49 -2.50 2.75
C GLY A 36 3.55 -1.48 3.19
N ALA A 37 4.20 -1.71 4.35
CA ALA A 37 5.32 -0.90 4.82
C ALA A 37 6.49 -0.90 3.84
N MET A 38 6.86 -2.07 3.34
CA MET A 38 7.96 -2.20 2.39
C MET A 38 7.67 -1.42 1.10
N LEU A 39 6.48 -1.59 0.53
CA LEU A 39 6.06 -0.85 -0.67
C LEU A 39 5.97 0.66 -0.42
N GLY A 40 5.50 1.08 0.76
CA GLY A 40 5.48 2.48 1.17
C GLY A 40 6.89 3.08 1.23
N SER A 41 7.85 2.34 1.78
CA SER A 41 9.26 2.76 1.83
C SER A 41 9.93 2.89 0.45
N LEU A 42 9.40 2.21 -0.57
CA LEU A 42 9.81 2.34 -1.96
C LEU A 42 9.08 3.49 -2.69
N GLY A 43 8.21 4.22 -2.00
CA GLY A 43 7.46 5.36 -2.54
C GLY A 43 6.10 5.00 -3.14
N CYS A 44 5.62 3.77 -2.99
CA CYS A 44 4.28 3.39 -3.45
C CYS A 44 3.21 3.88 -2.46
N ARG A 45 2.38 4.84 -2.90
CA ARG A 45 1.38 5.49 -2.04
C ARG A 45 0.03 4.79 -1.97
N PHE A 46 -0.34 4.04 -3.02
CA PHE A 46 -1.65 3.39 -3.10
C PHE A 46 -1.50 1.87 -3.09
N ALA A 47 -2.41 1.20 -2.39
CA ALA A 47 -2.37 -0.25 -2.24
C ALA A 47 -3.78 -0.85 -2.19
N GLN A 48 -3.89 -2.10 -2.63
CA GLN A 48 -5.09 -2.92 -2.54
C GLN A 48 -4.70 -4.36 -2.21
N GLY A 49 -5.40 -4.98 -1.25
CA GLY A 49 -5.25 -6.40 -0.95
C GLY A 49 -5.86 -6.80 0.38
N HIS A 50 -5.83 -8.09 0.69
CA HIS A 50 -6.48 -8.65 1.88
C HIS A 50 -5.89 -8.15 3.20
N GLY A 51 -4.65 -7.67 3.22
CA GLY A 51 -4.05 -7.04 4.40
C GLY A 51 -4.73 -5.70 4.75
N ILE A 52 -5.40 -5.07 3.79
CA ILE A 52 -6.14 -3.82 3.95
C ILE A 52 -7.63 -4.12 4.20
N ALA A 53 -8.23 -4.88 3.29
CA ALA A 53 -9.63 -5.28 3.38
C ALA A 53 -9.89 -6.53 2.55
N VAL A 54 -10.77 -7.39 3.06
CA VAL A 54 -11.38 -8.44 2.23
C VAL A 54 -12.45 -7.82 1.30
N PRO A 55 -12.68 -8.38 0.09
CA PRO A 55 -13.80 -7.97 -0.75
C PRO A 55 -15.12 -8.02 0.01
N MET A 56 -15.92 -6.97 -0.11
CA MET A 56 -17.18 -6.86 0.61
C MET A 56 -18.29 -6.24 -0.25
N PRO A 57 -19.57 -6.56 0.02
CA PRO A 57 -20.70 -5.86 -0.59
C PRO A 57 -20.66 -4.36 -0.31
N ALA A 58 -21.14 -3.55 -1.25
CA ALA A 58 -21.14 -2.09 -1.15
C ALA A 58 -21.78 -1.56 0.15
N ALA A 59 -22.83 -2.23 0.65
CA ALA A 59 -23.51 -1.86 1.90
C ALA A 59 -22.61 -1.94 3.15
N GLN A 60 -21.51 -2.72 3.10
CA GLN A 60 -20.58 -2.89 4.22
C GLN A 60 -19.46 -1.84 4.23
N VAL A 61 -19.20 -1.18 3.09
CA VAL A 61 -18.11 -0.21 2.93
C VAL A 61 -18.19 0.94 3.96
N PRO A 62 -19.35 1.57 4.23
CA PRO A 62 -19.41 2.67 5.20
C PRO A 62 -19.00 2.25 6.62
N ALA A 63 -19.34 1.02 7.03
CA ALA A 63 -18.97 0.50 8.34
C ALA A 63 -17.47 0.16 8.40
N TRP A 64 -16.93 -0.42 7.32
CA TRP A 64 -15.51 -0.69 7.20
C TRP A 64 -14.67 0.60 7.24
N VAL A 65 -15.07 1.65 6.51
CA VAL A 65 -14.35 2.95 6.51
C VAL A 65 -14.29 3.55 7.91
N ARG A 66 -15.38 3.50 8.68
CA ARG A 66 -15.37 3.99 10.08
C ARG A 66 -14.37 3.23 10.93
N ARG A 67 -14.42 1.90 10.88
CA ARG A 67 -13.51 1.03 11.63
C ARG A 67 -12.04 1.23 11.20
N TRP A 68 -11.80 1.46 9.92
CA TRP A 68 -10.47 1.72 9.38
C TRP A 68 -9.81 2.93 10.07
N HIS A 69 -10.55 4.03 10.25
CA HIS A 69 -10.05 5.22 10.93
C HIS A 69 -9.79 5.01 12.43
N GLU A 70 -10.51 4.08 13.07
CA GLU A 70 -10.37 3.79 14.51
C GLU A 70 -9.18 2.86 14.81
N GLN A 71 -8.82 1.97 13.89
CA GLN A 71 -7.86 0.89 14.16
C GLN A 71 -6.38 1.32 14.14
N GLY A 72 -6.05 2.50 13.58
CA GLY A 72 -4.73 3.14 13.66
C GLY A 72 -3.54 2.41 13.00
N LEU A 73 -3.64 1.10 12.75
CA LEU A 73 -2.55 0.22 12.33
C LEU A 73 -1.83 0.70 11.06
N TRP A 74 -2.61 1.21 10.10
CA TRP A 74 -2.12 1.77 8.85
C TRP A 74 -1.80 3.27 8.94
N ALA A 75 -2.41 3.99 9.89
CA ALA A 75 -2.10 5.40 10.15
C ALA A 75 -0.70 5.55 10.77
N ASP A 76 -0.33 4.64 11.68
CA ASP A 76 1.02 4.56 12.25
C ASP A 76 2.09 4.22 11.20
N LEU A 77 1.71 3.50 10.16
CA LEU A 77 2.59 3.15 9.06
C LEU A 77 2.80 4.34 8.12
N GLN A 78 1.75 5.11 7.85
CA GLN A 78 1.86 6.38 7.11
C GLN A 78 2.72 7.42 7.82
N SER A 79 2.66 7.51 9.16
CA SER A 79 3.51 8.45 9.91
C SER A 79 4.99 8.05 9.92
N ARG A 80 5.30 6.75 9.77
CA ARG A 80 6.68 6.22 9.74
C ARG A 80 7.34 6.31 8.37
N PHE A 81 6.56 6.37 7.30
CA PHE A 81 7.07 6.38 5.92
C PHE A 81 6.64 7.62 5.11
N GLY A 82 5.95 8.58 5.74
CA GLY A 82 5.50 9.83 5.12
C GLY A 82 5.96 11.06 5.91
N ALA A 83 6.98 11.73 5.39
CA ALA A 83 7.10 13.18 5.40
C ALA A 83 7.32 13.62 3.95
N ASP A 84 6.48 14.58 3.54
CA ASP A 84 6.33 15.28 2.24
C ASP A 84 5.31 14.68 1.24
#